data_AF-A0ABD0RTT2-F1
#
_entry.id   AF-A0ABD0RTT2-F1
#
_cell.length_a   1.000
_cell.length_b   1.000
_cell.length_c   1.000
_cell.angle_alpha   90.00
_cell.angle_beta   90.00
_cell.angle_gamma   90.00
#
_symmetry.space_group_name_H-M   'P 1'
#
loop_
_entity.id
_entity.type
_entity.pdbx_description
1 polymer ?
#
loop_
_entity_poly.entity_id
_entity_poly.type
_entity_poly.pdbx_seq_one_letter_code
_entity_poly.pdbx_strand_id
1 'polypeptide(L)' 'SDGISPALLVSLMTPKRCAQSFPGSHFLAGRFLPYDIQRKYELNLPKFSGTDAVVQL' A
#
# COMPACT_ATOMS: atom_id res chain seq x y z
N SER A 1 -23.73 11.11 5.59
CA SER A 1 -22.85 10.60 4.53
C SER A 1 -22.46 9.18 4.88
N ASP A 2 -23.00 8.20 4.16
CA ASP A 2 -22.79 6.76 4.43
C ASP A 2 -21.40 6.32 4.01
N GLY A 3 -20.40 6.65 4.84
CA GLY A 3 -19.04 6.17 4.70
C GLY A 3 -18.81 4.88 5.47
N ILE A 4 -17.81 4.10 5.05
CA ILE A 4 -17.31 2.97 5.83
C ILE A 4 -16.10 3.39 6.65
N SER A 5 -15.98 2.86 7.86
CA SER A 5 -14.81 3.02 8.73
C SER A 5 -14.16 1.64 8.94
N PRO A 6 -13.28 1.19 8.03
CA PRO A 6 -12.70 -0.14 8.14
C PRO A 6 -11.70 -0.19 9.30
N ALA A 7 -11.61 -1.34 9.99
CA ALA A 7 -10.59 -1.57 11.02
C ALA A 7 -9.19 -1.78 10.43
N LEU A 8 -9.11 -2.16 9.15
CA LEU A 8 -7.88 -2.50 8.43
C LEU A 8 -7.96 -1.98 7.00
N LEU A 9 -6.89 -1.37 6.51
CA LEU A 9 -6.78 -0.96 5.11
C LEU A 9 -5.67 -1.76 4.42
N VAL A 10 -5.99 -2.40 3.28
CA VAL A 10 -4.99 -3.05 2.43
C VAL A 10 -4.93 -2.31 1.10
N SER A 11 -3.85 -1.58 0.88
CA SER A 11 -3.58 -0.92 -0.40
C SER A 11 -2.94 -1.89 -1.38
N LEU A 12 -3.46 -1.93 -2.61
CA LEU A 12 -2.84 -2.68 -3.71
C LEU A 12 -1.86 -1.81 -4.49
N MET A 13 -0.67 -2.35 -4.75
CA MET A 13 0.47 -1.77 -5.47
C MET A 13 1.08 -0.53 -4.80
N THR A 14 0.27 0.49 -4.55
CA THR A 14 0.66 1.74 -3.90
C THR A 14 -0.44 2.24 -2.96
N PRO A 15 -0.12 2.98 -1.90
CA PRO A 15 -1.11 3.75 -1.15
C PRO A 15 -1.74 4.84 -2.03
N LYS A 16 -3.06 5.03 -1.93
CA LYS A 16 -3.76 6.14 -2.59
C LYS A 16 -3.86 7.32 -1.63
N ARG A 17 -4.08 8.54 -2.16
CA ARG A 17 -4.17 9.76 -1.33
C ARG A 17 -5.25 9.68 -0.24
N CYS A 18 -6.37 9.00 -0.50
CA CYS A 18 -7.42 8.79 0.50
C CYS A 18 -6.96 7.99 1.74
N ALA A 19 -5.86 7.24 1.64
CA ALA A 19 -5.30 6.47 2.75
C ALA A 19 -4.43 7.32 3.70
N GLN A 20 -4.06 8.56 3.34
CA GLN A 20 -3.14 9.39 4.14
C GLN A 20 -3.67 9.68 5.55
N SER A 21 -4.97 9.77 5.70
CA SER A 21 -5.64 10.04 6.98
C SER A 21 -6.24 8.79 7.61
N PHE A 22 -5.85 7.59 7.15
CA PHE A 22 -6.37 6.35 7.71
C PHE A 22 -5.75 6.09 9.09
N PRO A 23 -6.54 6.01 10.19
CA PRO A 23 -6.01 5.96 11.55
C PRO A 23 -5.68 4.53 12.03
N GLY A 24 -6.07 3.49 11.27
CA GLY A 24 -5.93 2.09 11.67
C GLY A 24 -4.70 1.40 11.06
N SER A 25 -4.66 0.08 11.19
CA SER A 25 -3.58 -0.74 10.63
C SER A 25 -3.61 -0.76 9.10
N HIS A 26 -2.51 -0.34 8.48
CA HIS A 26 -2.39 -0.23 7.03
C HIS A 26 -1.36 -1.22 6.49
N PHE A 27 -1.75 -1.99 5.48
CA PHE A 27 -0.87 -2.90 4.77
C PHE A 27 -0.81 -2.55 3.29
N LEU A 28 0.32 -2.88 2.67
CA LEU A 28 0.52 -2.88 1.24
C LEU A 28 0.61 -4.31 0.74
N ALA A 29 -0.13 -4.61 -0.33
CA ALA A 29 -0.06 -5.86 -1.06
C ALA A 29 0.21 -5.58 -2.55
N GLY A 30 0.59 -6.61 -3.29
CA GLY A 30 0.82 -6.50 -4.74
C GLY A 30 2.28 -6.22 -5.11
N ARG A 31 3.16 -7.13 -4.68
CA ARG A 31 4.59 -7.16 -4.99
C ARG A 31 4.87 -7.63 -6.42
N PHE A 32 4.31 -6.93 -7.40
CA PHE A 32 4.47 -7.27 -8.82
C PHE A 32 4.67 -6.04 -9.71
N LEU A 33 4.85 -4.85 -9.13
CA LEU A 33 5.17 -3.64 -9.89
C LEU A 33 6.59 -3.74 -10.48
N PRO A 34 6.75 -3.63 -11.81
CA PRO A 34 8.07 -3.60 -12.45
C PRO A 34 8.90 -2.41 -11.96
N TYR A 35 10.22 -2.59 -11.90
CA TYR A 35 11.15 -1.55 -11.43
C TYR A 35 11.02 -0.23 -12.18
N ASP A 36 10.84 -0.28 -13.52
CA ASP A 36 10.73 0.92 -14.35
C ASP A 36 9.47 1.74 -14.01
N ILE A 37 8.38 1.08 -13.62
CA ILE A 37 7.15 1.76 -13.16
C ILE A 37 7.39 2.42 -11.81
N GLN A 38 8.08 1.75 -10.89
CA GLN A 38 8.43 2.31 -9.60
C GLN A 38 9.30 3.57 -9.73
N ARG A 39 10.27 3.55 -10.64
CA ARG A 39 11.12 4.71 -10.94
C ARG A 39 10.34 5.83 -11.62
N LYS A 40 9.56 5.51 -12.66
CA LYS A 40 8.82 6.49 -13.45
C LYS A 40 7.88 7.35 -12.60
N TYR A 41 7.28 6.76 -11.57
CA TYR A 41 6.33 7.44 -10.70
C TYR A 41 6.87 7.70 -9.29
N GLU A 42 8.18 7.51 -9.06
CA GLU A 42 8.84 7.78 -7.77
C GLU A 42 8.10 7.10 -6.58
N LEU A 43 7.69 5.84 -6.77
CA LEU A 43 6.75 5.17 -5.86
C LEU A 43 7.32 4.83 -4.49
N ASN A 44 8.65 4.92 -4.30
CA ASN A 44 9.35 4.71 -3.03
C ASN A 44 8.78 3.55 -2.19
N LEU A 45 8.55 2.40 -2.84
CA LEU A 45 7.85 1.26 -2.23
C LEU A 45 8.64 0.71 -1.03
N PRO A 46 7.95 0.28 0.04
CA PRO A 46 8.59 -0.43 1.15
C PRO A 46 9.18 -1.77 0.68
N LYS A 47 10.18 -2.26 1.41
CA LYS A 47 10.75 -3.60 1.17
C LYS A 47 9.83 -4.67 1.74
N PHE A 48 9.51 -5.67 0.92
CA PHE A 48 8.87 -6.90 1.37
C PHE A 48 9.93 -7.86 1.92
N SER A 49 9.69 -8.44 3.09
CA SER A 49 10.60 -9.41 3.70
C SER A 49 10.54 -10.75 2.96
N GLY A 50 11.69 -11.34 2.65
CA GLY A 50 11.79 -12.67 2.03
C GLY A 50 10.84 -12.86 0.83
N THR A 51 9.88 -13.77 0.97
CA THR A 51 8.83 -14.10 0.00
C THR A 51 7.45 -13.57 0.41
N ASP A 52 7.36 -12.66 1.37
CA ASP A 52 6.09 -12.11 1.82
C ASP A 52 5.37 -11.39 0.68
N ALA A 53 4.05 -11.59 0.66
CA ALA A 53 3.13 -10.98 -0.30
C ALA A 53 2.52 -9.66 0.19
N VAL A 54 2.70 -9.35 1.47
CA VAL A 54 2.19 -8.15 2.15
C VAL A 54 3.28 -7.54 3.03
N VAL A 55 3.19 -6.22 3.26
CA VAL A 55 4.05 -5.50 4.21
C VAL A 55 3.21 -4.48 4.96
N GLN A 56 3.47 -4.32 6.25
CA GLN A 56 2.81 -3.29 7.06
C GLN A 56 3.42 -1.92 6.76
N LEU A 57 2.57 -0.91 6.59
CA LEU A 57 2.95 0.48 6.33
C LEU A 57 2.96 1.32 7.61
#